data_AF-X8ADW4-F1
#
_entry.id   AF-X8ADW4-F1
#
_cell.length_a   1.000
_cell.length_b   1.000
_cell.length_c   1.000
_cell.angle_alpha   90.00
_cell.angle_beta   90.00
_cell.angle_gamma   90.00
#
_symmetry.space_group_name_H-M   'P 1'
#
loop_
_entity.id
_entity.type
_entity.pdbx_description
1 polymer ?
#
loop_
_entity_poly.entity_id
_entity_poly.type
_entity_poly.pdbx_seq_one_letter_code
_entity_poly.pdbx_strand_id
1 'polypeptide(L)'
;MCAYSSDRIPKWLLPVIRANLATGGPIRLASAAVAGWARYAEGIDECGHPIEVVDHLADALVPIARSQRTNPTAFIENTALFGDLAQQPRFVAAYRWALDSLHRNGVRATLKALL
;
A
#
# COMPACT_ATOMS: atom_id res chain seq x y z
N MET A 1 5.25 9.22 13.23
CA MET A 1 5.86 10.18 12.28
C MET A 1 6.12 9.45 10.97
N CYS A 2 5.24 9.61 9.98
CA CYS A 2 5.35 8.98 8.65
C CYS A 2 5.73 10.02 7.58
N ALA A 3 6.68 10.89 7.87
CA ALA A 3 7.26 11.77 6.86
C ALA A 3 8.19 10.95 5.93
N TYR A 4 8.12 11.17 4.61
CA TYR A 4 8.98 10.56 3.56
C TYR A 4 8.69 9.10 3.18
N SER A 5 7.45 8.65 3.28
CA SER A 5 7.09 7.26 2.95
C SER A 5 7.28 6.95 1.46
N SER A 6 6.97 7.85 0.52
CA SER A 6 7.19 7.63 -0.92
C SER A 6 8.66 7.57 -1.32
N ASP A 7 9.56 8.13 -0.53
CA ASP A 7 11.00 8.12 -0.87
C ASP A 7 11.71 6.86 -0.39
N ARG A 8 11.18 6.20 0.64
CA ARG A 8 11.81 5.03 1.29
C ARG A 8 11.08 3.73 1.04
N ILE A 9 9.74 3.71 1.06
CA ILE A 9 8.98 2.47 0.89
C ILE A 9 9.23 1.87 -0.51
N PRO A 10 9.12 2.61 -1.63
CA PRO A 10 9.39 2.05 -2.95
C PRO A 10 10.82 1.53 -3.10
N LYS A 11 11.81 2.29 -2.61
CA LYS A 11 13.24 1.96 -2.77
C LYS A 11 13.66 0.74 -1.95
N TRP A 12 13.11 0.54 -0.76
CA TRP A 12 13.56 -0.53 0.14
C TRP A 12 12.64 -1.75 0.14
N LEU A 13 11.32 -1.55 0.00
CA LEU A 13 10.35 -2.62 0.17
C LEU A 13 10.04 -3.37 -1.13
N LEU A 14 10.01 -2.68 -2.27
CA LEU A 14 9.70 -3.32 -3.55
C LEU A 14 10.78 -4.33 -3.98
N PRO A 15 12.09 -4.08 -3.79
CA PRO A 15 13.10 -5.10 -4.05
C PRO A 15 12.90 -6.37 -3.20
N VAL A 16 12.49 -6.21 -1.93
CA VAL A 16 12.20 -7.34 -1.03
C VAL A 16 10.98 -8.13 -1.53
N ILE A 17 9.90 -7.44 -1.93
CA ILE A 17 8.72 -8.09 -2.50
C ILE A 17 9.11 -8.87 -3.76
N ARG A 18 9.89 -8.27 -4.66
CA ARG A 18 10.35 -8.91 -5.90
C ARG A 18 11.21 -10.14 -5.63
N ALA A 19 12.17 -10.04 -4.71
CA ALA A 19 13.02 -11.16 -4.31
C ALA A 19 12.19 -12.32 -3.71
N ASN A 20 11.22 -12.02 -2.85
CA ASN A 20 10.35 -13.02 -2.23
C ASN A 20 9.31 -13.60 -3.21
N LEU A 21 8.90 -12.85 -4.22
CA LEU A 21 8.11 -13.38 -5.33
C LEU A 21 8.92 -14.39 -6.14
N ALA A 22 10.16 -14.05 -6.52
CA ALA A 22 11.04 -14.89 -7.32
C ALA A 22 11.42 -16.20 -6.61
N THR A 23 11.59 -16.16 -5.28
CA THR A 23 12.01 -17.32 -4.47
C THR A 23 10.85 -18.09 -3.83
N GLY A 24 9.61 -17.63 -4.01
CA GLY A 24 8.45 -18.20 -3.30
C GLY A 24 8.34 -17.77 -1.82
N GLY A 25 9.27 -16.96 -1.31
CA GLY A 25 9.30 -16.45 0.06
C GLY A 25 8.09 -15.59 0.48
N PRO A 26 7.99 -15.22 1.76
CA PRO A 26 6.82 -14.53 2.31
C PRO A 26 6.70 -13.07 1.83
N ILE A 27 5.53 -12.68 1.32
CA ILE A 27 5.27 -11.31 0.86
C ILE A 27 4.15 -10.59 1.63
N ARG A 28 3.46 -11.27 2.56
CA ARG A 28 2.24 -10.75 3.20
C ARG A 28 2.49 -9.45 3.96
N LEU A 29 3.51 -9.43 4.83
CA LEU A 29 3.86 -8.25 5.62
C LEU A 29 4.29 -7.07 4.75
N ALA A 30 5.13 -7.33 3.74
CA ALA A 30 5.57 -6.29 2.82
C ALA A 30 4.41 -5.74 1.98
N SER A 31 3.51 -6.60 1.51
CA SER A 31 2.30 -6.18 0.78
C SER A 31 1.36 -5.37 1.67
N ALA A 32 1.24 -5.73 2.95
CA ALA A 32 0.44 -4.99 3.92
C ALA A 32 1.01 -3.61 4.24
N ALA A 33 2.34 -3.47 4.29
CA ALA A 33 2.97 -2.16 4.44
C ALA A 33 2.70 -1.25 3.22
N VAL A 34 2.71 -1.81 2.00
CA VAL A 34 2.28 -1.07 0.79
C VAL A 34 0.80 -0.67 0.87
N ALA A 35 -0.09 -1.57 1.31
CA ALA A 35 -1.50 -1.26 1.51
C ALA A 35 -1.73 -0.18 2.58
N GLY A 36 -0.97 -0.21 3.67
CA GLY A 36 -1.00 0.82 4.71
C GLY A 36 -0.58 2.19 4.19
N TRP A 37 0.46 2.24 3.35
CA TRP A 37 0.86 3.47 2.68
C TRP A 37 -0.21 3.97 1.71
N ALA A 38 -0.81 3.07 0.92
CA ALA A 38 -1.90 3.42 0.01
C ALA A 38 -3.13 3.97 0.76
N ARG A 39 -3.45 3.42 1.94
CA ARG A 39 -4.51 3.90 2.82
C ARG A 39 -4.18 5.26 3.44
N TYR A 40 -2.94 5.45 3.90
CA TYR A 40 -2.47 6.75 4.41
C TYR A 40 -2.53 7.83 3.32
N ALA A 41 -2.16 7.49 2.09
CA ALA A 41 -2.22 8.38 0.94
C ALA A 41 -3.66 8.79 0.55
N GLU A 42 -4.71 8.15 1.06
CA GLU A 42 -6.08 8.66 0.89
C GLU A 42 -6.30 10.01 1.59
N GLY A 43 -5.45 10.33 2.58
CA GLY A 43 -5.48 11.59 3.32
C GLY A 43 -6.68 11.71 4.25
N ILE A 44 -7.23 10.57 4.70
CA ILE A 44 -8.36 10.49 5.63
C ILE A 44 -8.11 9.37 6.64
N ASP A 45 -8.37 9.66 7.91
CA ASP A 45 -8.24 8.70 9.00
C ASP A 45 -9.44 7.74 9.06
N GLU A 46 -9.41 6.83 10.04
CA GLU A 46 -10.50 5.85 10.28
C GLU A 46 -11.81 6.53 10.74
N CYS A 47 -11.74 7.76 11.25
CA CYS A 47 -12.87 8.56 11.71
C CYS A 47 -13.39 9.54 10.64
N GLY A 48 -12.76 9.59 9.46
CA GLY A 48 -13.10 10.52 8.38
C GLY A 48 -12.47 11.92 8.50
N HIS A 49 -11.55 12.13 9.45
CA HIS A 49 -10.80 13.39 9.53
C HIS A 49 -9.69 13.43 8.49
N PRO A 50 -9.41 14.60 7.91
CA PRO A 50 -8.31 14.77 6.98
C PRO A 50 -6.97 14.49 7.68
N ILE A 51 -6.13 13.71 7.00
CA ILE A 51 -4.73 13.49 7.36
C ILE A 51 -3.89 14.33 6.41
N GLU A 52 -3.00 15.14 6.97
CA GLU A 52 -1.95 15.79 6.18
C GLU A 52 -0.95 14.73 5.70
N VAL A 53 -0.97 14.46 4.40
CA VAL A 53 -0.04 13.54 3.75
C VAL A 53 1.25 14.29 3.48
N VAL A 54 2.23 14.13 4.37
CA VAL A 54 3.53 14.81 4.25
C VAL A 54 4.42 14.00 3.31
N ASP A 55 4.20 14.19 2.01
CA ASP A 55 4.91 13.46 0.97
C ASP A 55 5.09 14.30 -0.31
N HIS A 56 6.27 14.24 -0.93
CA HIS A 56 6.58 14.99 -2.15
C HIS A 56 5.72 14.60 -3.36
N LEU A 57 5.18 13.37 -3.36
CA LEU A 57 4.28 12.87 -4.39
C LEU A 57 2.82 12.88 -3.92
N ALA A 58 2.51 13.50 -2.78
CA ALA A 58 1.14 13.54 -2.24
C ALA A 58 0.13 14.05 -3.27
N ASP A 59 0.43 15.13 -3.99
CA ASP A 59 -0.49 15.70 -4.97
C ASP A 59 -0.83 14.74 -6.12
N ALA A 60 0.11 13.88 -6.51
CA ALA A 60 -0.11 12.86 -7.55
C ALA A 60 -0.74 11.58 -6.98
N LEU A 61 -0.39 11.21 -5.75
CA LEU A 61 -0.79 9.94 -5.13
C LEU A 61 -2.14 10.00 -4.45
N VAL A 62 -2.51 11.13 -3.84
CA VAL A 62 -3.78 11.29 -3.12
C VAL A 62 -4.98 11.08 -4.04
N PRO A 63 -5.06 11.65 -5.25
CA PRO A 63 -6.17 11.39 -6.17
C PRO A 63 -6.30 9.91 -6.54
N ILE A 64 -5.18 9.26 -6.84
CA ILE A 64 -5.12 7.82 -7.17
C ILE A 64 -5.57 7.00 -5.96
N ALA A 65 -5.05 7.33 -4.77
CA ALA A 65 -5.37 6.64 -3.54
C ALA A 65 -6.85 6.74 -3.18
N ARG A 66 -7.47 7.91 -3.37
CA ARG A 66 -8.91 8.11 -3.15
C ARG A 66 -9.78 7.28 -4.10
N SER A 67 -9.30 7.03 -5.32
CA SER A 67 -10.00 6.16 -6.27
C SER A 67 -9.98 4.67 -5.87
N GLN A 68 -9.17 4.27 -4.88
CA GLN A 68 -9.01 2.87 -4.48
C GLN A 68 -10.29 2.22 -3.94
N ARG A 69 -11.24 3.01 -3.42
CA ARG A 69 -12.55 2.48 -2.99
C ARG A 69 -13.34 1.86 -4.16
N THR A 70 -13.15 2.38 -5.36
CA THR A 70 -13.78 1.89 -6.60
C THR A 70 -12.82 1.07 -7.45
N ASN A 71 -11.53 1.40 -7.43
CA ASN A 71 -10.48 0.69 -8.15
C ASN A 71 -9.32 0.33 -7.18
N PRO A 72 -9.44 -0.78 -6.43
CA PRO A 72 -8.50 -1.11 -5.35
C PRO A 72 -7.07 -1.37 -5.82
N THR A 73 -6.80 -1.51 -7.12
CA THR A 73 -5.44 -1.71 -7.67
C THR A 73 -4.84 -0.43 -8.26
N ALA A 74 -5.60 0.67 -8.38
CA ALA A 74 -5.14 1.91 -9.02
C ALA A 74 -3.79 2.42 -8.48
N PHE A 75 -3.56 2.28 -7.17
CA PHE A 75 -2.33 2.74 -6.54
C PHE A 75 -1.11 1.93 -6.95
N ILE A 76 -1.22 0.60 -6.96
CA ILE A 76 -0.12 -0.30 -7.35
C ILE A 76 0.08 -0.36 -8.88
N GLU A 77 -0.89 0.11 -9.65
CA GLU A 77 -0.80 0.26 -11.11
C GLU A 77 0.07 1.45 -11.54
N ASN A 78 0.51 2.30 -10.61
CA ASN A 78 1.47 3.36 -10.90
C ASN A 78 2.85 2.75 -11.24
N THR A 79 3.10 2.55 -12.54
CA THR A 79 4.32 1.91 -13.06
C THR A 79 5.59 2.68 -12.77
N ALA A 80 5.52 4.01 -12.56
CA ALA A 80 6.68 4.81 -12.18
C ALA A 80 7.20 4.44 -10.78
N LEU A 81 6.32 3.96 -9.89
CA LEU A 81 6.68 3.54 -8.53
C LEU A 81 6.82 2.03 -8.41
N PHE A 82 5.89 1.28 -8.99
CA PHE A 82 5.75 -0.16 -8.77
C PHE A 82 6.27 -1.02 -9.92
N GLY A 83 6.52 -0.43 -11.10
CA GLY A 83 6.87 -1.16 -12.31
C GLY A 83 5.78 -2.16 -12.70
N ASP A 84 6.16 -3.41 -12.96
CA ASP A 84 5.28 -4.52 -13.30
C ASP A 84 4.67 -5.27 -12.09
N LEU A 85 4.83 -4.78 -10.85
CA LEU A 85 4.31 -5.50 -9.67
C LEU A 85 2.79 -5.71 -9.70
N ALA A 86 2.03 -4.77 -10.29
CA ALA A 86 0.58 -4.94 -10.48
C ALA A 86 0.22 -6.13 -11.40
N GLN A 87 1.17 -6.65 -12.17
CA GLN A 87 0.97 -7.84 -13.01
C GLN A 87 1.24 -9.16 -12.26
N GLN A 88 1.75 -9.09 -11.02
CA GLN A 88 2.09 -10.27 -10.23
C GLN A 88 0.88 -10.72 -9.39
N PRO A 89 0.15 -11.80 -9.75
CA PRO A 89 -1.14 -12.12 -9.13
C PRO A 89 -1.04 -12.37 -7.62
N ARG A 90 0.07 -12.97 -7.18
CA ARG A 90 0.34 -13.25 -5.76
C ARG A 90 0.49 -11.95 -4.95
N PHE A 91 1.15 -10.94 -5.51
CA PHE A 91 1.27 -9.63 -4.88
C PHE A 91 -0.07 -8.90 -4.85
N VAL A 92 -0.76 -8.83 -5.98
CA VAL A 92 -2.09 -8.20 -6.09
C VAL A 92 -3.07 -8.79 -5.08
N ALA A 93 -3.10 -10.12 -4.94
CA ALA A 93 -3.96 -10.79 -3.95
C ALA A 93 -3.61 -10.41 -2.51
N ALA A 94 -2.32 -10.43 -2.14
CA ALA A 94 -1.87 -10.10 -0.80
C ALA A 94 -2.13 -8.62 -0.45
N TYR A 95 -1.90 -7.73 -1.41
CA TYR A 95 -2.16 -6.30 -1.27
C TYR A 95 -3.65 -6.00 -1.13
N ARG A 96 -4.51 -6.56 -2.00
CA ARG A 96 -5.96 -6.36 -1.94
C ARG A 96 -6.56 -6.86 -0.62
N TRP A 97 -6.12 -8.02 -0.15
CA TRP A 97 -6.54 -8.55 1.15
C TRP A 97 -6.18 -7.58 2.29
N ALA A 98 -4.95 -7.06 2.28
CA ALA A 98 -4.50 -6.14 3.31
C ALA A 98 -5.27 -4.80 3.24
N LEU A 99 -5.48 -4.25 2.04
CA LEU A 99 -6.21 -3.01 1.85
C LEU A 99 -7.67 -3.12 2.32
N ASP A 100 -8.36 -4.21 1.96
CA ASP A 100 -9.72 -4.48 2.41
C ASP A 100 -9.79 -4.65 3.94
N SER A 101 -8.83 -5.38 4.53
CA SER A 101 -8.75 -5.52 6.00
C SER A 101 -8.51 -4.18 6.69
N LEU A 102 -7.66 -3.31 6.13
CA LEU A 102 -7.43 -1.97 6.65
C LEU A 102 -8.67 -1.09 6.59
N HIS A 103 -9.45 -1.18 5.50
CA HIS A 103 -10.71 -0.45 5.36
C HIS A 103 -11.79 -0.93 6.33
N ARG A 104 -11.88 -2.24 6.57
CA ARG A 104 -12.95 -2.83 7.40
C ARG A 104 -12.64 -2.88 8.88
N ASN A 105 -11.43 -3.28 9.23
CA ASN A 105 -11.04 -3.66 10.59
C ASN A 105 -10.02 -2.68 11.20
N GLY A 106 -9.49 -1.77 10.39
CA GLY A 106 -8.45 -0.83 10.78
C GLY A 106 -7.05 -1.47 10.90
N VAL A 107 -6.06 -0.62 11.22
CA VAL A 107 -4.64 -0.99 11.25
C VAL A 107 -4.35 -2.07 12.30
N ARG A 108 -4.86 -1.90 13.52
CA ARG A 108 -4.53 -2.78 14.66
C ARG A 108 -5.02 -4.21 14.46
N ALA A 109 -6.24 -4.40 13.96
CA ALA A 109 -6.79 -5.72 13.70
C ALA A 109 -6.08 -6.39 12.51
N THR A 110 -5.76 -5.62 11.47
CA THR A 110 -5.02 -6.14 10.31
C THR A 110 -3.63 -6.65 10.69
N LEU A 111 -2.90 -5.93 11.56
CA LEU A 111 -1.61 -6.38 12.06
C LEU A 111 -1.73 -7.68 12.88
N LYS A 112 -2.77 -7.81 13.70
CA LYS A 112 -3.03 -9.07 14.44
C LYS A 112 -3.33 -10.25 13.52
N ALA A 113 -3.98 -10.02 12.37
CA ALA A 113 -4.30 -11.07 11.41
C ALA A 113 -3.09 -11.48 10.53
N LEU A 114 -2.01 -10.68 10.55
CA LEU A 114 -0.79 -10.92 9.79
C LEU A 114 0.32 -11.64 10.58
N LEU A 115 0.20 -11.63 11.92
CA LEU A 115 1.09 -12.31 12.87
C LEU A 115 0.56 -13.71 13.17
#